data_AF-A0A6U3CMQ3-F1
#
_entry.id   AF-A0A6U3CMQ3-F1
#
_cell.length_a   1.000
_cell.length_b   1.000
_cell.length_c   1.000
_cell.angle_alpha   90.00
_cell.angle_beta   90.00
_cell.angle_gamma   90.00
#
_symmetry.space_group_name_H-M   'P 1'
#
loop_
_entity.id
_entity.type
_entity.pdbx_description
1 polymer ?
#
loop_
_entity_poly.entity_id
_entity_poly.type
_entity_poly.pdbx_seq_one_letter_code
_entity_poly.pdbx_strand_id
1 'polypeptide(L)'
;MIKIKQSYSELTATYRRMLKQKEQADSMASDWRQRAELAMTREREDLARQALERRQAYIEEAETLQLQVDAQAKSMDQLYQGMQLLEAKILEARSKKTALASRARKAKAIKKVNEMVNGLTAETNSLLGS
;
A
#
# COMPACT_ATOMS: atom_id res chain seq x y z
N MET A 1 -1.82 2.52 -10.73
CA MET A 1 -0.75 2.26 -9.74
C MET A 1 -0.38 3.48 -8.93
N ILE A 2 -0.07 4.63 -9.55
CA ILE A 2 0.33 5.85 -8.82
C ILE A 2 -0.71 6.25 -7.75
N LYS A 3 -2.01 6.30 -8.12
CA LYS A 3 -3.10 6.62 -7.17
C LYS A 3 -3.16 5.68 -5.95
N ILE A 4 -3.06 4.37 -6.16
CA ILE A 4 -3.11 3.37 -5.07
C ILE A 4 -1.89 3.53 -4.14
N LYS A 5 -0.71 3.73 -4.71
CA LYS A 5 0.52 3.97 -3.93
C LYS A 5 0.45 5.28 -3.14
N GLN A 6 -0.12 6.32 -3.73
CA GLN A 6 -0.36 7.60 -3.05
C GLN A 6 -1.32 7.42 -1.87
N SER A 7 -2.49 6.81 -2.08
CA SER A 7 -3.44 6.54 -1.00
C SER A 7 -2.81 5.69 0.12
N TYR A 8 -2.06 4.64 -0.22
CA TYR A 8 -1.35 3.83 0.78
C TYR A 8 -0.34 4.66 1.59
N SER A 9 0.40 5.56 0.93
CA SER A 9 1.34 6.48 1.60
C SER A 9 0.62 7.46 2.54
N GLU A 10 -0.50 8.03 2.11
CA GLU A 10 -1.32 8.94 2.93
C GLU A 10 -1.88 8.24 4.17
N LEU A 11 -2.36 7.00 4.00
CA LEU A 11 -2.81 6.15 5.11
C LEU A 11 -1.66 5.84 6.07
N THR A 12 -0.48 5.53 5.54
CA THR A 12 0.73 5.30 6.36
C THR A 12 1.12 6.55 7.15
N ALA A 13 1.06 7.73 6.54
CA ALA A 13 1.35 9.00 7.22
C ALA A 13 0.34 9.30 8.33
N THR A 14 -0.94 9.02 8.10
CA THR A 14 -2.01 9.17 9.09
C THR A 14 -1.87 8.18 10.24
N TYR A 15 -1.56 6.92 9.93
CA TYR A 15 -1.24 5.89 10.92
C TYR A 15 -0.08 6.30 11.84
N ARG A 16 1.03 6.80 11.27
CA ARG A 16 2.17 7.30 12.06
C ARG A 16 1.81 8.49 12.95
N ARG A 17 0.93 9.38 12.48
CA ARG A 17 0.44 10.50 13.30
C ARG A 17 -0.37 10.01 14.49
N MET A 18 -1.27 9.04 14.29
CA MET A 18 -2.05 8.44 15.37
C MET A 18 -1.17 7.74 16.41
N LEU A 19 -0.15 6.99 15.97
CA LEU A 19 0.82 6.39 16.90
C LEU A 19 1.52 7.44 17.76
N LYS A 20 1.97 8.54 17.15
CA LYS A 20 2.62 9.63 17.88
C LYS A 20 1.66 10.32 18.85
N GLN A 21 0.40 10.53 18.46
CA GLN A 21 -0.61 11.10 19.36
C GLN A 21 -0.88 10.18 20.56
N LYS A 22 -0.95 8.87 20.32
CA LYS A 22 -1.12 7.87 21.38
C LYS A 22 0.05 7.92 22.36
N GLU A 23 1.28 7.92 21.86
CA GLU A 23 2.49 8.02 22.68
C GLU A 23 2.51 9.32 23.52
N GLN A 24 2.04 10.43 22.95
CA GLN A 24 1.90 11.69 23.67
C GLN A 24 0.83 11.60 24.78
N ALA A 25 -0.31 10.98 24.52
CA ALA A 25 -1.35 10.76 25.53
C ALA A 25 -0.85 9.86 26.67
N ASP A 26 -0.15 8.76 26.34
CA ASP A 26 0.49 7.88 27.33
C ASP A 26 1.51 8.64 28.20
N SER A 27 2.33 9.50 27.59
CA SER A 27 3.28 10.36 28.31
C SER A 27 2.55 11.34 29.24
N MET A 28 1.49 11.98 28.78
CA MET A 28 0.70 12.90 29.60
C MET A 28 0.03 12.18 30.78
N ALA A 29 -0.49 10.97 30.56
CA ALA A 29 -1.04 10.14 31.63
C ALA A 29 0.01 9.80 32.70
N SER A 30 1.25 9.51 32.28
CA SER A 30 2.38 9.29 33.19
C SER A 30 2.75 10.55 33.98
N ASP A 31 2.79 11.72 33.32
CA ASP A 31 3.11 12.98 34.00
C ASP A 31 2.05 13.34 35.04
N TRP A 32 0.77 13.16 34.72
CA TRP A 32 -0.32 13.39 35.66
C TRP A 32 -0.31 12.40 36.82
N ARG A 33 0.13 11.16 36.59
CA ARG A 33 0.38 10.19 37.66
C ARG A 33 1.45 10.69 38.63
N GLN A 34 2.59 11.13 38.13
CA GLN A 34 3.68 11.64 38.97
C GLN A 34 3.25 12.87 39.76
N ARG A 35 2.45 13.76 39.16
CA ARG A 35 1.86 14.92 39.85
C ARG A 35 0.91 14.50 40.97
N ALA A 36 0.08 13.48 40.75
CA ALA A 36 -0.80 12.93 41.78
C ALA A 36 0.02 12.34 42.94
N GLU A 37 1.05 11.55 42.64
CA GLU A 37 1.96 10.97 43.64
C GLU A 37 2.67 12.07 44.47
N LEU A 38 3.14 13.15 43.82
CA LEU A 38 3.73 14.29 44.52
C LEU A 38 2.72 15.06 45.38
N ALA A 39 1.47 15.19 44.95
CA ALA A 39 0.42 15.82 45.75
C ALA A 39 0.09 14.98 46.99
N MET A 40 0.05 13.65 46.85
CA MET A 40 -0.17 12.72 47.96
C MET A 40 0.95 12.81 49.01
N THR A 41 2.22 12.86 48.59
CA THR A 41 3.35 13.01 49.54
C THR A 41 3.33 14.34 50.31
N ARG A 42 2.58 15.33 49.81
CA ARG A 42 2.40 16.65 50.44
C ARG A 42 1.05 16.77 51.15
N GLU A 43 0.32 15.67 51.32
CA GLU A 43 -1.00 15.62 51.96
C GLU A 43 -2.04 16.54 51.29
N ARG A 44 -1.90 16.78 49.97
CA ARG A 44 -2.81 17.62 49.17
C ARG A 44 -3.77 16.76 48.37
N GLU A 45 -4.69 16.09 49.06
CA GLU A 45 -5.61 15.11 48.46
C GLU A 45 -6.46 15.69 47.31
N ASP A 46 -6.93 16.93 47.42
CA ASP A 46 -7.75 17.55 46.37
C ASP A 46 -6.96 17.76 45.07
N LEU A 47 -5.67 18.08 45.16
CA LEU A 47 -4.80 18.20 44.00
C LEU A 47 -4.47 16.82 43.42
N ALA A 48 -4.29 15.81 44.27
CA ALA A 48 -4.07 14.43 43.82
C ALA A 48 -5.30 13.93 43.04
N ARG A 49 -6.51 14.18 43.55
CA ARG A 49 -7.78 13.80 42.89
C ARG A 49 -7.90 14.44 41.51
N GLN A 50 -7.66 15.75 41.41
CA GLN A 50 -7.70 16.47 40.12
C GLN A 50 -6.63 15.96 39.14
N ALA A 51 -5.43 15.63 39.61
CA ALA A 51 -4.39 15.06 38.78
C ALA A 51 -4.77 13.67 38.27
N LEU A 52 -5.39 12.83 39.10
CA LEU A 52 -5.88 11.51 38.70
C LEU A 52 -7.03 11.59 37.70
N GLU A 53 -7.94 12.55 37.84
CA GLU A 53 -9.01 12.80 36.87
C GLU A 53 -8.45 13.16 35.50
N ARG A 54 -7.46 14.06 35.45
CA ARG A 54 -6.77 14.40 34.19
C ARG A 54 -6.02 13.21 33.61
N ARG A 55 -5.34 12.42 34.44
CA ARG A 55 -4.69 11.19 34.01
C ARG A 55 -5.69 10.24 33.35
N GLN A 56 -6.87 10.06 33.96
CA GLN A 56 -7.91 9.17 33.46
C GLN A 56 -8.37 9.59 32.06
N ALA A 57 -8.58 10.89 31.83
CA ALA A 57 -8.92 11.40 30.51
C ALA A 57 -7.86 11.07 29.44
N TYR A 58 -6.57 11.19 29.76
CA TYR A 58 -5.49 10.83 28.82
C TYR A 58 -5.38 9.31 28.58
N ILE A 59 -5.73 8.48 29.56
CA ILE A 59 -5.79 7.02 29.38
C ILE A 59 -6.90 6.67 28.39
N GLU A 60 -8.10 7.23 28.58
CA GLU A 60 -9.24 7.01 27.68
C GLU A 60 -8.95 7.51 26.25
N GLU A 61 -8.24 8.62 26.11
CA GLU A 61 -7.75 9.12 24.83
C GLU A 61 -6.76 8.12 24.18
N ALA A 62 -5.77 7.63 24.93
CA ALA A 62 -4.79 6.67 24.45
C ALA A 62 -5.44 5.33 24.04
N GLU A 63 -6.42 4.84 24.81
CA GLU A 63 -7.20 3.64 24.47
C GLU A 63 -8.01 3.84 23.18
N THR A 64 -8.65 5.00 23.03
CA THR A 64 -9.39 5.34 21.80
C THR A 64 -8.46 5.39 20.59
N LEU A 65 -7.30 6.01 20.72
CA LEU A 65 -6.28 6.07 19.67
C LEU A 65 -5.74 4.67 19.34
N GLN A 66 -5.57 3.80 20.35
CA GLN A 66 -5.14 2.42 20.13
C GLN A 66 -6.14 1.63 19.28
N LEU A 67 -7.44 1.74 19.58
CA LEU A 67 -8.49 1.11 18.77
C LEU A 67 -8.47 1.59 17.31
N GLN A 68 -8.25 2.89 17.09
CA GLN A 68 -8.13 3.46 15.74
C GLN A 68 -6.87 2.98 15.02
N VAL A 69 -5.73 2.92 15.71
CA VAL A 69 -4.47 2.38 15.21
C VAL A 69 -4.65 0.93 14.76
N ASP A 70 -5.30 0.09 15.58
CA ASP A 70 -5.51 -1.33 15.27
C ASP A 70 -6.43 -1.52 14.05
N ALA A 71 -7.50 -0.72 13.95
CA ALA A 71 -8.38 -0.75 12.78
C ALA A 71 -7.65 -0.29 11.50
N GLN A 72 -6.83 0.75 11.60
CA GLN A 72 -6.07 1.28 10.46
C GLN A 72 -4.97 0.31 10.02
N ALA A 73 -4.31 -0.37 10.95
CA ALA A 73 -3.29 -1.38 10.66
C ALA A 73 -3.87 -2.53 9.83
N LYS A 74 -5.04 -3.07 10.22
CA LYS A 74 -5.75 -4.11 9.45
C LYS A 74 -6.11 -3.64 8.04
N SER A 75 -6.61 -2.41 7.92
CA SER A 75 -6.98 -1.82 6.62
C SER A 75 -5.77 -1.62 5.71
N MET A 76 -4.63 -1.20 6.27
CA MET A 76 -3.38 -1.07 5.53
C MET A 76 -2.85 -2.42 5.04
N ASP A 77 -2.89 -3.46 5.86
CA ASP A 77 -2.46 -4.81 5.47
C ASP A 77 -3.30 -5.35 4.29
N GLN A 78 -4.63 -5.22 4.37
CA GLN A 78 -5.53 -5.59 3.27
C GLN A 78 -5.22 -4.82 1.97
N LEU A 79 -4.98 -3.50 2.07
CA LEU A 79 -4.63 -2.68 0.92
C LEU A 79 -3.27 -3.09 0.32
N TYR A 80 -2.30 -3.42 1.16
CA TYR A 80 -0.98 -3.88 0.75
C TYR A 80 -1.06 -5.21 -0.02
N GLN A 81 -1.78 -6.20 0.53
CA GLN A 81 -1.99 -7.49 -0.12
C GLN A 81 -2.73 -7.33 -1.45
N GLY A 82 -3.78 -6.51 -1.49
CA GLY A 82 -4.49 -6.17 -2.73
C GLY A 82 -3.60 -5.52 -3.78
N MET A 83 -2.70 -4.63 -3.35
CA MET A 83 -1.71 -3.99 -4.23
C MET A 83 -0.75 -5.02 -4.83
N GLN A 84 -0.22 -5.94 -4.03
CA GLN A 84 0.69 -6.99 -4.52
C GLN A 84 0.00 -7.91 -5.55
N LEU A 85 -1.24 -8.31 -5.28
CA LEU A 85 -2.02 -9.11 -6.23
C LEU A 85 -2.25 -8.37 -7.55
N LEU A 86 -2.57 -7.09 -7.48
CA LEU A 86 -2.75 -6.25 -8.66
C LEU A 86 -1.44 -6.08 -9.45
N GLU A 87 -0.30 -5.88 -8.77
CA GLU A 87 1.03 -5.85 -9.39
C GLU A 87 1.33 -7.16 -10.14
N ALA A 88 1.06 -8.31 -9.52
CA ALA A 88 1.24 -9.61 -10.15
C ALA A 88 0.37 -9.78 -11.41
N LYS A 89 -0.92 -9.45 -11.34
CA LYS A 89 -1.84 -9.51 -12.51
C LYS A 89 -1.41 -8.58 -13.64
N ILE A 90 -0.90 -7.38 -13.31
CA ILE A 90 -0.38 -6.44 -14.32
C ILE A 90 0.84 -7.02 -15.03
N LEU A 91 1.77 -7.65 -14.28
CA LEU A 91 2.95 -8.29 -14.86
C LEU A 91 2.57 -9.45 -15.77
N GLU A 92 1.64 -10.29 -15.35
CA GLU A 92 1.13 -11.40 -16.15
C GLU A 92 0.49 -10.90 -17.45
N ALA A 93 -0.39 -9.89 -17.37
CA ALA A 93 -1.04 -9.29 -18.53
C ALA A 93 -0.02 -8.67 -19.51
N ARG A 94 1.02 -8.00 -19.00
CA ARG A 94 2.12 -7.48 -19.82
C ARG A 94 2.89 -8.59 -20.52
N SER A 95 3.21 -9.68 -19.83
CA SER A 95 3.88 -10.85 -20.42
C SER A 95 3.06 -11.45 -21.56
N LYS A 96 1.75 -11.70 -21.33
CA LYS A 96 0.81 -12.19 -22.35
C LYS A 96 0.76 -11.27 -23.57
N LYS A 97 0.67 -9.94 -23.35
CA LYS A 97 0.67 -8.95 -24.44
C LYS A 97 1.95 -9.04 -25.28
N THR A 98 3.11 -9.12 -24.65
CA THR A 98 4.41 -9.22 -25.35
C THR A 98 4.52 -10.52 -26.14
N ALA A 99 4.08 -11.64 -25.57
CA ALA A 99 4.06 -12.94 -26.24
C ALA A 99 3.15 -12.93 -27.48
N LEU A 100 1.94 -12.38 -27.37
CA LEU A 100 1.01 -12.22 -28.50
C LEU A 100 1.58 -11.31 -29.59
N ALA A 101 2.21 -10.19 -29.21
CA ALA A 101 2.86 -9.30 -30.16
C ALA A 101 4.01 -10.00 -30.91
N SER A 102 4.81 -10.81 -30.22
CA SER A 102 5.87 -11.62 -30.83
C SER A 102 5.31 -12.66 -31.81
N ARG A 103 4.24 -13.37 -31.42
CA ARG A 103 3.57 -14.35 -32.28
C ARG A 103 3.01 -13.70 -33.54
N ALA A 104 2.38 -12.52 -33.40
CA ALA A 104 1.86 -11.75 -34.54
C ALA A 104 2.98 -11.31 -35.49
N ARG A 105 4.13 -10.84 -34.96
CA ARG A 105 5.31 -10.48 -35.77
C ARG A 105 5.86 -11.69 -36.53
N LYS A 106 6.00 -12.85 -35.87
CA LYS A 106 6.45 -14.10 -36.50
C LYS A 106 5.52 -14.54 -37.62
N ALA A 107 4.21 -14.55 -37.38
CA ALA A 107 3.22 -14.92 -38.39
C ALA A 107 3.28 -14.00 -39.63
N LYS A 108 3.43 -12.68 -39.42
CA LYS A 108 3.63 -11.71 -40.52
C LYS A 108 4.91 -11.99 -41.32
N ALA A 109 6.02 -12.29 -40.64
CA ALA A 109 7.28 -12.61 -41.31
C ALA A 109 7.17 -13.89 -42.16
N ILE A 110 6.58 -14.95 -41.61
CA ILE A 110 6.34 -16.21 -42.33
C ILE A 110 5.47 -15.96 -43.56
N LYS A 111 4.38 -15.20 -43.42
CA LYS A 111 3.50 -14.87 -44.54
C LYS A 111 4.25 -14.14 -45.65
N LYS A 112 5.07 -13.14 -45.30
CA LYS A 112 5.87 -12.39 -46.26
C LYS A 112 6.89 -13.26 -46.98
N VAL A 113 7.55 -14.19 -46.26
CA VAL A 113 8.47 -15.15 -46.87
C VAL A 113 7.75 -16.04 -47.88
N ASN A 114 6.59 -16.61 -47.50
CA ASN A 114 5.80 -17.43 -48.42
C ASN A 114 5.31 -16.65 -49.65
N GLU A 115 4.87 -15.41 -49.49
CA GLU A 115 4.48 -14.54 -50.61
C GLU A 115 5.66 -14.28 -51.57
N MET A 116 6.87 -14.04 -51.05
CA MET A 116 8.08 -13.86 -51.88
C MET A 116 8.48 -15.14 -52.61
N VAL A 117 8.46 -16.30 -51.93
CA VAL A 117 8.80 -17.60 -52.54
C VAL A 117 7.82 -17.93 -53.67
N ASN A 118 6.52 -17.74 -53.44
CA ASN A 118 5.49 -17.98 -54.45
C ASN A 118 5.64 -17.04 -55.67
N GLY A 119 5.99 -15.77 -55.43
CA GLY A 119 6.27 -14.81 -56.50
C GLY A 119 7.46 -15.23 -57.36
N LEU A 120 8.58 -15.63 -56.74
CA LEU A 120 9.77 -16.11 -57.44
C LEU A 120 9.49 -17.37 -58.27
N THR A 121 8.70 -18.32 -57.74
CA THR A 121 8.31 -19.52 -58.50
C THR A 121 7.41 -19.21 -59.70
N ALA A 122 6.57 -18.18 -59.60
CA ALA A 122 5.74 -17.74 -60.72
C ALA A 122 6.57 -17.07 -61.82
N GLU A 123 7.54 -16.22 -61.45
CA GLU A 123 8.47 -15.59 -62.40
C GLU A 123 9.38 -16.62 -63.08
N THR A 124 9.92 -17.58 -62.34
CA THR A 124 10.80 -18.62 -62.92
C THR A 124 10.07 -19.56 -63.87
N ASN A 125 8.84 -19.96 -63.57
CA ASN A 125 8.03 -20.74 -64.53
C ASN A 125 7.67 -19.95 -65.80
N SER A 126 7.56 -18.62 -65.71
CA SER A 126 7.29 -17.77 -66.88
C SER A 126 8.50 -17.63 -67.81
N LEU A 127 9.72 -17.75 -67.29
CA LEU A 127 10.98 -17.63 -68.04
C LEU A 127 11.47 -18.95 -68.67
N LEU A 128 11.02 -20.10 -68.16
CA LEU A 128 11.35 -21.42 -68.70
C LEU A 128 10.31 -21.95 -69.70
N GLY A 129 9.16 -21.28 -69.82
CA GLY A 129 8.05 -21.66 -70.69
C GLY A 129 7.95 -20.90 -72.02
N SER A 130 8.94 -20.07 -72.35
CA SER A 130 9.03 -19.29 -73.61
C SER A 130 10.16 -19.79 -74.50
#